data_AF-A0A6L8XUI2-F1
#
_entry.id   AF-A0A6L8XUI2-F1
#
_cell.length_a   1.000
_cell.length_b   1.000
_cell.length_c   1.000
_cell.angle_alpha   90.00
_cell.angle_beta   90.00
_cell.angle_gamma   90.00
#
_symmetry.space_group_name_H-M   'P 1'
#
loop_
_entity.id
_entity.type
_entity.pdbx_description
1 polymer ?
#
loop_
_entity_poly.entity_id
_entity_poly.type
_entity_poly.pdbx_seq_one_letter_code
_entity_poly.pdbx_strand_id
1 'polypeptide(L)'
;MIEDYDLIVSSFQSQYGLRLSREIHKMSWTEFKQMLVGIDNKTALGRIIAIRAEDDKEVLKTFTKEQHRIRNEWKEKHAKVVAESISKQEMDTAMDGFKNAFLRMAGLGGD
;
A
#
# COMPACT_ATOMS: atom_id res chain seq x y z
N MET A 1 2.22 1.30 -4.77
CA MET A 1 1.09 1.80 -3.95
C MET A 1 -0.25 1.75 -4.67
N ILE A 2 -0.44 2.34 -5.86
CA ILE A 2 -1.68 2.06 -6.65
C ILE A 2 -1.74 0.58 -7.05
N GLU A 3 -0.60 0.01 -7.41
CA GLU A 3 -0.42 -1.43 -7.67
C GLU A 3 -0.74 -2.33 -6.46
N ASP A 4 -0.80 -1.76 -5.26
CA ASP A 4 -1.08 -2.51 -4.03
C ASP A 4 -2.58 -2.45 -3.65
N TYR A 5 -3.45 -1.88 -4.50
CA TYR A 5 -4.89 -1.76 -4.24
C TYR A 5 -5.53 -3.11 -3.87
N ASP A 6 -5.27 -4.16 -4.65
CA ASP A 6 -5.81 -5.50 -4.40
C ASP A 6 -5.27 -6.11 -3.09
N LEU A 7 -4.02 -5.77 -2.74
CA LEU A 7 -3.44 -6.15 -1.45
C LEU A 7 -4.14 -5.43 -0.30
N ILE A 8 -4.48 -4.14 -0.46
CA ILE A 8 -5.25 -3.37 0.52
C ILE A 8 -6.65 -3.99 0.67
N VAL A 9 -7.37 -4.25 -0.42
CA VAL A 9 -8.72 -4.84 -0.40
C VAL A 9 -8.72 -6.20 0.28
N SER A 10 -7.82 -7.10 -0.09
CA SER A 10 -7.71 -8.43 0.52
C SER A 10 -7.31 -8.37 2.00
N SER A 11 -6.47 -7.40 2.39
CA SER A 11 -6.05 -7.23 3.79
C SER A 11 -7.18 -6.67 4.65
N PHE A 12 -7.94 -5.70 4.15
CA PHE A 12 -9.12 -5.19 4.85
C PHE A 12 -10.20 -6.27 5.00
N GLN A 13 -10.43 -7.08 3.96
CA GLN A 13 -11.39 -8.17 4.03
C GLN A 13 -10.97 -9.25 5.02
N SER A 14 -9.69 -9.65 5.01
CA SER A 14 -9.20 -10.74 5.87
C SER A 14 -9.05 -10.33 7.33
N GLN A 15 -8.65 -9.09 7.61
CA GLN A 15 -8.40 -8.62 8.97
C GLN A 15 -9.63 -8.02 9.63
N TYR A 16 -10.39 -7.20 8.90
CA TYR A 16 -11.51 -6.43 9.45
C TYR A 16 -12.88 -6.95 9.00
N GLY A 17 -12.92 -7.95 8.11
CA GLY A 17 -14.17 -8.43 7.53
C GLY A 17 -14.78 -7.47 6.50
N LEU A 18 -14.11 -6.35 6.19
CA LEU A 18 -14.66 -5.28 5.38
C LEU A 18 -14.48 -5.51 3.88
N ARG A 19 -15.58 -5.43 3.15
CA ARG A 19 -15.61 -5.35 1.69
C ARG A 19 -15.44 -3.90 1.28
N LEU A 20 -14.20 -3.44 1.13
CA LEU A 20 -13.90 -2.05 0.80
C LEU A 20 -14.71 -1.52 -0.39
N SER A 21 -14.86 -2.29 -1.48
CA SER A 21 -15.68 -1.90 -2.63
C SER A 21 -17.15 -1.62 -2.31
N ARG A 22 -17.66 -2.16 -1.21
CA ARG A 22 -19.04 -1.94 -0.74
C ARG A 22 -19.13 -0.98 0.43
N GLU A 23 -18.10 -0.84 1.25
CA GLU A 23 -18.22 -0.18 2.55
C GLU A 23 -17.49 1.16 2.63
N ILE A 24 -16.54 1.40 1.73
CA ILE A 24 -15.73 2.63 1.72
C ILE A 24 -16.55 3.92 1.58
N HIS A 25 -17.74 3.86 0.98
CA HIS A 25 -18.64 5.01 0.84
C HIS A 25 -19.20 5.53 2.18
N LYS A 26 -19.19 4.71 3.23
CA LYS A 26 -19.62 5.09 4.58
C LYS A 26 -18.44 5.41 5.49
N MET A 27 -17.22 5.15 5.03
CA MET A 27 -16.00 5.26 5.82
C MET A 27 -15.35 6.61 5.56
N SER A 28 -14.99 7.31 6.64
CA SER A 28 -14.23 8.55 6.50
C SER A 28 -12.80 8.27 6.02
N TRP A 29 -12.18 9.22 5.31
CA TRP A 29 -10.77 9.08 4.91
C TRP A 29 -9.83 8.90 6.12
N THR A 30 -10.14 9.54 7.24
CA THR A 30 -9.36 9.41 8.48
C THR A 30 -9.43 7.99 9.03
N GLU A 31 -10.63 7.42 9.08
CA GLU A 31 -10.85 6.04 9.53
C GLU A 31 -10.15 5.03 8.60
N PHE A 32 -10.30 5.20 7.28
CA PHE A 32 -9.58 4.37 6.31
C PHE A 32 -8.06 4.37 6.56
N LYS A 33 -7.46 5.54 6.78
CA LYS A 33 -6.03 5.65 7.09
C LYS A 33 -5.67 4.94 8.40
N GLN A 34 -6.47 5.09 9.45
CA GLN A 34 -6.23 4.42 10.73
C GLN A 34 -6.26 2.90 10.57
N MET A 35 -7.22 2.37 9.81
CA MET A 35 -7.31 0.94 9.52
C MET A 35 -6.16 0.44 8.64
N LEU A 36 -5.74 1.23 7.65
CA LEU A 36 -4.62 0.91 6.78
C LEU A 36 -3.28 0.86 7.55
N VAL A 37 -3.06 1.81 8.46
CA VAL A 37 -1.88 1.82 9.35
C VAL A 37 -1.91 0.64 10.33
N GLY A 38 -3.10 0.22 10.76
CA GLY A 38 -3.29 -0.92 11.65
C GLY A 38 -3.20 -2.30 10.99
N ILE A 39 -2.82 -2.40 9.71
CA ILE A 39 -2.70 -3.68 9.01
C ILE A 39 -1.61 -4.55 9.64
N ASP A 40 -1.98 -5.78 9.98
CA ASP A 40 -1.10 -6.77 10.58
C ASP A 40 -0.21 -7.47 9.54
N ASN A 41 0.97 -7.91 9.96
CA ASN A 41 1.96 -8.57 9.11
C ASN A 41 1.49 -9.92 8.54
N LYS A 42 0.40 -10.50 9.05
CA LYS A 42 -0.18 -11.74 8.55
C LYS A 42 -1.10 -11.56 7.34
N THR A 43 -1.49 -10.32 7.02
CA THR A 43 -2.32 -10.01 5.84
C THR A 43 -1.50 -10.05 4.54
N ALA A 44 -2.20 -10.01 3.40
CA ALA A 44 -1.53 -10.00 2.09
C ALA A 44 -0.60 -8.78 1.95
N LEU A 45 -1.08 -7.59 2.30
CA LEU A 45 -0.30 -6.35 2.27
C LEU A 45 0.81 -6.38 3.33
N GLY A 46 0.51 -6.82 4.55
CA GLY A 46 1.48 -6.90 5.64
C GLY A 46 2.69 -7.76 5.30
N ARG A 47 2.49 -8.91 4.66
CA ARG A 47 3.57 -9.79 4.19
C ARG A 47 4.44 -9.13 3.13
N ILE A 48 3.83 -8.43 2.18
CA ILE A 48 4.56 -7.71 1.12
C ILE A 48 5.37 -6.55 1.72
N ILE A 49 4.80 -5.79 2.65
CA ILE A 49 5.50 -4.72 3.36
C ILE A 49 6.69 -5.30 4.14
N ALA A 50 6.51 -6.42 4.85
CA ALA A 50 7.60 -7.07 5.58
C ALA A 50 8.77 -7.44 4.65
N ILE A 51 8.49 -8.00 3.46
CA ILE A 51 9.53 -8.30 2.45
C ILE A 51 10.23 -7.02 1.97
N ARG A 52 9.48 -5.96 1.70
CA ARG A 52 10.01 -4.69 1.17
C ARG A 52 10.85 -3.93 2.21
N ALA A 53 10.47 -4.02 3.48
CA ALA A 53 11.10 -3.31 4.60
C ALA A 53 12.24 -4.11 5.26
N GLU A 54 12.46 -5.37 4.88
CA GLU A 54 13.51 -6.19 5.47
C GLU A 54 14.92 -5.70 5.09
N ASP A 55 15.76 -5.54 6.11
CA ASP A 55 17.14 -5.09 6.01
C ASP A 55 18.12 -5.91 6.87
N ASP A 56 17.64 -6.86 7.69
CA ASP A 56 18.49 -7.83 8.39
C ASP A 56 19.17 -8.77 7.39
N LYS A 57 20.50 -8.77 7.40
CA LYS A 57 21.32 -9.54 6.46
C LYS A 57 21.14 -11.05 6.62
N GLU A 58 20.92 -11.54 7.83
CA GLU A 58 20.72 -12.97 8.05
C GLU A 58 19.34 -13.40 7.55
N VAL A 59 18.31 -12.58 7.75
CA VAL A 59 16.98 -12.84 7.20
C VAL A 59 17.01 -12.81 5.67
N LEU A 60 17.67 -11.80 5.07
CA LEU A 60 17.78 -11.66 3.63
C LEU A 60 18.48 -12.85 2.95
N LYS A 61 19.41 -13.53 3.61
CA LYS A 61 20.03 -14.76 3.07
C LYS A 61 19.04 -15.90 2.90
N THR A 62 17.95 -15.91 3.67
CA THR A 62 16.92 -16.95 3.63
C THR A 62 15.80 -16.64 2.64
N PHE A 63 15.81 -15.46 2.01
CA PHE A 63 14.78 -15.07 1.07
C PHE A 63 14.78 -15.98 -0.17
N THR A 64 13.58 -16.29 -0.61
CA THR A 64 13.33 -16.91 -1.90
C THR A 64 13.65 -15.93 -3.03
N LYS A 65 13.84 -16.46 -4.25
CA LYS A 65 14.02 -15.64 -5.46
C LYS A 65 12.89 -14.63 -5.65
N GLU A 66 11.66 -15.03 -5.35
CA GLU A 66 10.49 -14.16 -5.49
C GLU A 66 10.48 -13.03 -4.45
N GLN A 67 10.86 -13.30 -3.20
CA GLN A 67 10.98 -12.26 -2.17
C GLN A 67 12.07 -11.24 -2.53
N HIS A 68 13.20 -11.70 -3.08
CA HIS A 68 14.22 -10.80 -3.61
C HIS A 68 13.70 -9.95 -4.77
N ARG A 69 12.92 -10.53 -5.70
CA ARG A 69 12.31 -9.79 -6.81
C ARG A 69 11.40 -8.68 -6.30
N ILE A 70 10.44 -9.01 -5.42
CA ILE A 70 9.51 -8.06 -4.81
C ILE A 70 10.25 -6.90 -4.14
N ARG A 71 11.30 -7.20 -3.36
CA ARG A 71 12.09 -6.19 -2.66
C ARG A 71 12.90 -5.32 -3.61
N ASN A 72 13.57 -5.90 -4.60
CA ASN A 72 14.42 -5.16 -5.52
C ASN A 72 13.60 -4.22 -6.42
N GLU A 73 12.48 -4.71 -6.97
CA GLU A 73 11.55 -3.87 -7.75
C GLU A 73 11.05 -2.68 -6.94
N TRP A 74 10.74 -2.90 -5.65
CA TRP A 74 10.36 -1.81 -4.75
C TRP A 74 11.50 -0.81 -4.53
N LYS A 75 12.72 -1.27 -4.26
CA LYS A 75 13.89 -0.40 -4.03
C LYS A 75 14.22 0.44 -5.27
N GLU A 76 14.14 -0.13 -6.47
CA GLU A 76 14.35 0.60 -7.72
C GLU A 76 13.31 1.70 -7.92
N LYS A 77 12.02 1.41 -7.72
CA LYS A 77 10.94 2.40 -7.81
C LYS A 77 11.11 3.50 -6.75
N HIS A 78 11.41 3.11 -5.50
CA HIS A 78 11.57 4.05 -4.40
C HIS A 78 12.77 4.97 -4.60
N ALA A 79 13.89 4.45 -5.09
CA ALA A 79 15.08 5.24 -5.39
C ALA A 79 14.81 6.33 -6.44
N LYS A 80 13.99 6.05 -7.47
CA LYS A 80 13.58 7.05 -8.46
C LYS A 80 12.78 8.19 -7.81
N VAL A 81 11.78 7.84 -7.00
CA VAL A 81 10.94 8.80 -6.27
C VAL A 81 11.77 9.70 -5.34
N VAL A 82 12.73 9.13 -4.62
CA VAL A 82 13.62 9.89 -3.72
C VAL A 82 14.60 10.76 -4.52
N ALA A 83 15.15 10.24 -5.63
CA ALA A 83 16.08 10.98 -6.49
C ALA A 83 15.43 12.19 -7.16
N GLU A 84 14.14 12.08 -7.51
CA GLU A 84 13.34 13.19 -8.06
C GLU A 84 13.09 14.32 -7.04
N SER A 85 13.52 14.18 -5.78
CA SER A 85 13.46 15.22 -4.74
C SER A 85 12.08 15.89 -4.65
N ILE A 86 11.04 15.06 -4.61
CA ILE A 86 9.65 15.51 -4.55
C ILE A 86 9.45 16.35 -3.28
N SER A 87 9.04 17.60 -3.46
CA SER A 87 8.72 18.50 -2.35
C SER A 87 7.53 17.97 -1.54
N LYS A 88 7.39 18.42 -0.28
CA LYS A 88 6.25 18.05 0.56
C LYS A 88 4.90 18.34 -0.12
N GLN A 89 4.80 19.45 -0.85
CA GLN A 89 3.59 19.84 -1.57
C GLN A 89 3.27 18.89 -2.73
N GLU A 90 4.30 18.43 -3.45
CA GLU A 90 4.12 17.45 -4.52
C GLU A 90 3.78 16.06 -3.96
N MET A 91 4.32 15.69 -2.79
CA MET A 91 3.90 14.47 -2.08
C MET A 91 2.43 14.55 -1.63
N ASP A 92 2.01 15.68 -1.07
CA ASP A 92 0.61 15.89 -0.66
C ASP A 92 -0.32 15.81 -1.89
N THR A 93 0.07 16.42 -3.01
CA THR A 93 -0.68 16.35 -4.28
C THR A 93 -0.75 14.93 -4.83
N ALA A 94 0.36 14.18 -4.79
CA ALA A 94 0.39 12.79 -5.20
C ALA A 94 -0.49 11.91 -4.29
N MET A 95 -0.56 12.23 -3.00
CA MET A 95 -1.41 11.53 -2.03
C MET A 95 -2.89 11.83 -2.26
N ASP A 96 -3.24 13.06 -2.62
CA ASP A 96 -4.61 13.41 -3.03
C ASP A 96 -4.99 12.73 -4.36
N GLY A 97 -4.05 12.66 -5.31
CA GLY A 97 -4.21 11.85 -6.52
C GLY A 97 -4.46 10.38 -6.21
N PHE A 98 -3.71 9.81 -5.26
CA PHE A 98 -3.91 8.44 -4.78
C PHE A 98 -5.27 8.25 -4.14
N LYS A 99 -5.68 9.16 -3.24
CA LYS A 99 -7.01 9.16 -2.62
C LYS A 99 -8.10 9.15 -3.69
N ASN A 100 -8.02 10.04 -4.67
CA ASN A 100 -9.01 10.15 -5.74
C ASN A 100 -9.02 8.90 -6.65
N ALA A 101 -7.87 8.34 -6.96
CA ALA A 101 -7.76 7.09 -7.72
C ALA A 101 -8.35 5.90 -6.95
N PHE A 102 -8.09 5.83 -5.64
CA PHE A 102 -8.62 4.79 -4.76
C PHE A 102 -10.15 4.88 -4.66
N LEU A 103 -10.69 6.10 -4.50
CA LEU A 103 -12.13 6.35 -4.53
C LEU A 103 -12.72 5.95 -5.89
N ARG A 104 -12.08 6.29 -7.02
CA ARG A 104 -12.51 5.86 -8.36
C ARG A 104 -12.54 4.34 -8.50
N MET A 105 -11.49 3.63 -8.09
CA MET A 105 -11.42 2.16 -8.15
C MET A 105 -12.47 1.48 -7.25
N ALA A 106 -12.87 2.15 -6.17
CA ALA A 106 -13.99 1.73 -5.33
C ALA A 106 -15.38 2.06 -5.92
N GLY A 107 -15.46 2.70 -7.09
CA GLY A 107 -16.71 3.12 -7.73
C GLY A 107 -17.22 4.50 -7.29
N LEU A 108 -16.38 5.32 -6.66
CA LEU A 108 -16.72 6.61 -6.04
C LEU A 108 -16.08 7.82 -6.74
N GLY A 109 -15.98 7.82 -8.06
CA GLY A 109 -15.38 8.97 -8.78
C GLY A 109 -16.01 9.28 -10.13
N GLY A 110 -17.33 9.38 -10.16
CA GLY A 110 -18.08 10.06 -11.21
C GLY A 110 -18.46 11.47 -10.76
N ASP A 111 -18.05 12.46 -11.56
CA ASP A 111 -19.02 13.40 -12.14
C ASP A 111 -19.42 12.82 -13.51
#